data_AF-A0A3M2GWT2-F1
#
_entry.id   AF-A0A3M2GWT2-F1
#
_cell.length_a   1.000
_cell.length_b   1.000
_cell.length_c   1.000
_cell.angle_alpha   90.00
_cell.angle_beta   90.00
_cell.angle_gamma   90.00
#
_symmetry.space_group_name_H-M   'P 1'
#
loop_
_entity.id
_entity.type
_entity.pdbx_description
1 polymer ?
#
loop_
_entity_poly.entity_id
_entity_poly.type
_entity_poly.pdbx_seq_one_letter_code
_entity_poly.pdbx_strand_id
1 'polypeptide(L)'
;MMNKCLALQSLMPEEIRNLLDPFLPDIAYTVENKLVMMVVKDPFDVPFCLGEVLVVEARVQYEREEGYAVVLGDNKELAILCALLDLIERRGGLSESEKGLILELERILRNQEKEREQERKVLSKTLAFFEDMAWR
;
A
#
# COMPACT_ATOMS: atom_id res chain seq x y z
N MET A 1 5.98 7.99 -0.59
CA MET A 1 6.11 6.52 -0.65
C MET A 1 5.07 5.73 0.16
N MET A 2 5.18 5.55 1.49
CA MET A 2 4.41 4.51 2.22
C MET A 2 2.87 4.67 2.17
N ASN A 3 2.35 5.91 2.29
CA ASN A 3 0.90 6.16 2.25
C ASN A 3 0.24 5.94 0.87
N LYS A 4 0.99 6.05 -0.24
CA LYS A 4 0.39 5.95 -1.59
C LYS A 4 0.26 4.49 -2.05
N CYS A 5 1.19 3.62 -1.65
CA CYS A 5 1.11 2.19 -1.97
C CYS A 5 0.01 1.47 -1.17
N LEU A 6 -0.19 1.87 0.09
CA LEU A 6 -1.31 1.39 0.91
C LEU A 6 -2.67 1.70 0.27
N ALA A 7 -2.80 2.86 -0.37
CA ALA A 7 -4.04 3.25 -1.04
C ALA A 7 -4.41 2.33 -2.19
N LEU A 8 -3.43 1.76 -2.87
CA LEU A 8 -3.68 0.86 -4.00
C LEU A 8 -4.16 -0.54 -3.57
N GLN A 9 -3.99 -0.93 -2.31
CA GLN A 9 -4.42 -2.25 -1.83
C GLN A 9 -5.93 -2.45 -1.86
N SER A 10 -6.72 -1.38 -1.85
CA SER A 10 -8.19 -1.49 -1.91
C SER A 10 -8.72 -1.57 -3.34
N LEU A 11 -7.87 -1.42 -4.35
CA LEU A 11 -8.30 -1.46 -5.75
C LEU A 11 -8.55 -2.90 -6.19
N MET A 12 -9.52 -3.05 -7.09
CA MET A 12 -9.76 -4.31 -7.77
C MET A 12 -8.60 -4.63 -8.72
N PRO A 13 -8.31 -5.91 -9.00
CA PRO A 13 -7.22 -6.30 -9.90
C PRO A 13 -7.27 -5.60 -11.27
N GLU A 14 -8.46 -5.46 -11.86
CA GLU A 14 -8.62 -4.80 -13.16
C GLU A 14 -8.28 -3.30 -13.11
N GLU A 15 -8.56 -2.63 -12.00
CA GLU A 15 -8.19 -1.21 -11.82
C GLU A 15 -6.68 -1.04 -11.73
N ILE A 16 -6.01 -1.94 -11.00
CA ILE A 16 -4.55 -1.97 -10.90
C ILE A 16 -3.93 -2.20 -12.27
N ARG A 17 -4.47 -3.15 -13.04
CA ARG A 17 -4.00 -3.45 -14.40
C ARG A 17 -4.13 -2.25 -15.33
N ASN A 18 -5.30 -1.60 -15.34
CA ASN A 18 -5.53 -0.41 -16.16
C ASN A 18 -4.58 0.75 -15.83
N LEU A 19 -4.16 0.87 -14.56
CA LEU A 19 -3.17 1.88 -14.15
C LEU A 19 -1.74 1.50 -14.55
N LEU A 20 -1.42 0.21 -14.61
CA LEU A 20 -0.09 -0.30 -14.91
C LEU A 20 0.18 -0.43 -16.42
N ASP A 21 -0.82 -0.84 -17.20
CA ASP A 21 -0.71 -1.14 -18.63
C ASP A 21 -0.03 -0.05 -19.47
N PRO A 22 -0.27 1.27 -19.26
CA PRO A 22 0.40 2.32 -20.03
C PRO A 22 1.93 2.34 -19.88
N PHE A 23 2.46 1.75 -18.81
CA PHE A 23 3.87 1.81 -18.46
C PHE A 23 4.63 0.51 -18.79
N LEU A 24 3.93 -0.63 -18.90
CA LEU A 24 4.53 -1.94 -19.14
C LEU A 24 5.45 -2.02 -20.37
N PRO A 25 5.17 -1.36 -21.52
CA PRO A 25 6.05 -1.44 -22.68
C PRO A 25 7.44 -0.84 -22.46
N ASP A 26 7.56 0.10 -21.52
CA ASP A 26 8.73 0.96 -21.39
C ASP A 26 9.61 0.61 -20.17
N ILE A 27 9.16 -0.30 -19.31
CA ILE A 27 9.86 -0.68 -18.06
C ILE A 27 10.29 -2.14 -18.09
N ALA A 28 11.51 -2.41 -17.60
CA ALA A 28 11.90 -3.77 -17.24
C ALA A 28 11.52 -4.02 -15.78
N TYR A 29 11.10 -5.25 -15.44
CA TYR A 29 10.73 -5.57 -14.07
C TYR A 29 11.06 -7.01 -13.67
N THR A 30 11.25 -7.22 -12.36
CA THR A 30 11.34 -8.54 -11.73
C THR A 30 10.31 -8.60 -10.61
N VAL A 31 9.69 -9.77 -10.43
CA VAL A 31 8.64 -9.95 -9.42
C VAL A 31 8.70 -11.35 -8.82
N GLU A 32 8.73 -11.43 -7.50
CA GLU A 32 8.92 -12.68 -6.76
C GLU A 32 8.00 -12.76 -5.55
N ASN A 33 7.41 -13.93 -5.31
CA ASN A 33 6.70 -14.20 -4.07
C ASN A 33 7.71 -14.59 -2.98
N LYS A 34 7.57 -14.02 -1.79
CA LYS A 34 8.43 -14.30 -0.64
C LYS A 34 7.61 -14.50 0.61
N LEU A 35 8.22 -15.19 1.57
CA LEU A 35 7.68 -15.32 2.93
C LEU A 35 8.55 -14.48 3.85
N VAL A 36 7.92 -13.65 4.66
CA VAL A 36 8.60 -12.79 5.64
C VAL A 36 8.18 -13.21 7.03
N MET A 37 9.16 -13.51 7.88
CA MET A 37 8.93 -13.88 9.28
C MET A 37 8.30 -12.69 10.03
N MET A 38 7.13 -12.90 10.63
CA MET A 38 6.47 -11.93 11.48
C MET A 38 7.05 -12.01 12.89
N VAL A 39 7.73 -10.95 13.30
CA VAL A 39 8.25 -10.81 14.68
C VAL A 39 7.31 -9.90 15.45
N VAL A 40 6.76 -10.43 16.54
CA VAL A 40 5.90 -9.69 17.48
C VAL A 40 6.53 -9.70 18.87
N LYS A 41 6.04 -8.83 19.76
CA LYS A 41 6.45 -8.81 21.15
C LYS A 41 5.36 -9.38 22.05
N ASP A 42 5.76 -10.13 23.06
CA ASP A 42 4.86 -10.56 24.12
C ASP A 42 4.56 -9.40 25.12
N PRO A 43 3.68 -9.60 26.12
CA PRO A 43 3.39 -8.59 27.15
C PRO A 43 4.60 -8.17 28.01
N PHE A 44 5.72 -8.88 27.93
CA PHE A 44 6.97 -8.59 28.62
C PHE A 44 8.03 -8.00 27.67
N ASP A 45 7.63 -7.51 26.49
CA ASP A 45 8.49 -6.93 25.46
C ASP A 45 9.50 -7.90 24.82
N VAL A 46 9.32 -9.22 25.01
CA VAL A 46 10.22 -10.23 24.45
C VAL A 46 9.82 -10.53 23.00
N PRO A 47 10.74 -10.41 22.02
CA PRO A 47 10.43 -10.71 20.63
C PRO A 47 10.30 -12.22 20.40
N PHE A 48 9.27 -12.61 19.66
CA PHE A 48 9.11 -13.99 19.19
C PHE A 48 8.51 -14.03 17.78
N CYS A 49 8.74 -15.15 17.07
CA CYS A 49 8.25 -15.36 15.71
C CYS A 49 6.83 -15.95 15.73
N LEU A 50 5.85 -15.23 15.15
CA LEU A 50 4.45 -15.67 15.06
C LEU A 50 4.15 -16.47 13.77
N GLY A 51 5.18 -16.77 12.98
CA GLY A 51 5.05 -17.41 11.67
C GLY A 51 5.46 -16.48 10.54
N GLU A 52 4.98 -16.74 9.33
CA GLU A 52 5.38 -16.04 8.11
C GLU A 52 4.19 -15.40 7.40
N VAL A 53 4.45 -14.31 6.67
CA VAL A 53 3.47 -13.62 5.83
C VAL A 53 3.91 -13.70 4.38
N LEU A 54 2.97 -14.02 3.49
CA LEU A 54 3.18 -13.96 2.05
C LEU A 54 3.27 -12.51 1.61
N VAL A 55 4.33 -12.20 0.87
CA VAL A 55 4.54 -10.91 0.22
C VAL A 55 4.93 -11.12 -1.23
N VAL A 56 4.72 -10.09 -2.03
CA VAL A 56 5.34 -9.97 -3.35
C VAL A 56 6.36 -8.84 -3.33
N GLU A 57 7.59 -9.16 -3.72
CA GLU A 57 8.65 -8.20 -3.98
C GLU A 57 8.71 -7.89 -5.48
N ALA A 58 8.75 -6.61 -5.84
CA ALA A 58 8.93 -6.17 -7.21
C ALA A 58 10.03 -5.11 -7.32
N ARG A 59 10.78 -5.18 -8.42
CA ARG A 59 11.73 -4.17 -8.86
C ARG A 59 11.38 -3.76 -10.28
N VAL A 60 11.41 -2.46 -10.55
CA VAL A 60 11.25 -1.90 -11.89
C VAL A 60 12.49 -1.09 -12.26
N GLN A 61 12.83 -1.07 -13.54
CA GLN A 61 13.94 -0.32 -14.09
C GLN A 61 13.46 0.49 -15.28
N TYR A 62 13.76 1.78 -15.27
CA TYR A 62 13.61 2.66 -16.42
C TYR A 62 14.90 3.48 -16.58
N GLU A 63 15.51 3.42 -17.77
CA GLU A 63 16.83 4.02 -18.02
C GLU A 63 17.86 3.57 -16.95
N ARG A 64 18.40 4.52 -16.15
CA ARG A 64 19.40 4.27 -15.10
C ARG A 64 18.81 4.26 -13.69
N GLU A 65 17.50 4.36 -13.56
CA GLU A 65 16.82 4.46 -12.28
C GLU A 65 16.00 3.21 -11.98
N GLU A 66 15.98 2.87 -10.70
CA GLU A 66 15.29 1.69 -10.17
C GLU A 66 14.22 2.11 -9.16
N GLY A 67 13.10 1.40 -9.20
CA GLY A 67 12.03 1.47 -8.22
C GLY A 67 11.83 0.12 -7.53
N TYR A 68 11.42 0.17 -6.27
CA TYR A 68 11.28 -1.00 -5.42
C TYR A 68 10.00 -0.96 -4.61
N ALA A 69 9.32 -2.11 -4.50
CA ALA A 69 8.22 -2.28 -3.58
C ALA A 69 8.08 -3.71 -3.05
N VAL A 70 7.49 -3.80 -1.86
CA VAL A 70 7.01 -5.05 -1.26
C VAL A 70 5.56 -4.84 -0.84
N VAL A 71 4.69 -5.75 -1.24
CA VAL A 71 3.26 -5.72 -0.93
C VAL A 71 2.82 -7.01 -0.24
N LEU A 72 1.85 -6.93 0.66
CA LEU A 72 1.28 -8.10 1.33
C LEU A 72 0.41 -8.91 0.35
N GLY A 73 0.40 -10.23 0.51
CA GLY A 73 -0.37 -11.14 -0.34
C GLY A 73 0.41 -11.59 -1.58
N ASP A 74 -0.32 -11.88 -2.65
CA ASP A 74 0.19 -12.48 -3.90
C ASP A 74 -0.07 -11.63 -5.15
N ASN A 75 -0.55 -10.39 -4.99
CA ASN A 75 -0.85 -9.50 -6.11
C ASN A 75 0.43 -8.91 -6.72
N LYS A 76 0.89 -9.51 -7.81
CA LYS A 76 2.10 -9.11 -8.55
C LYS A 76 1.97 -7.78 -9.27
N GLU A 77 0.83 -7.52 -9.88
CA GLU A 77 0.58 -6.28 -10.62
C GLU A 77 0.60 -5.08 -9.66
N LEU A 78 0.04 -5.25 -8.47
CA LEU A 78 0.12 -4.26 -7.40
C LEU A 78 1.56 -3.98 -6.99
N ALA A 79 2.37 -5.03 -6.81
CA ALA A 79 3.78 -4.89 -6.44
C ALA A 79 4.56 -4.08 -7.49
N ILE A 80 4.35 -4.39 -8.77
CA ILE A 80 5.00 -3.69 -9.89
C ILE A 80 4.55 -2.23 -9.93
N LEU A 81 3.24 -1.96 -9.80
CA LEU A 81 2.70 -0.60 -9.78
C LEU A 81 3.27 0.22 -8.61
N CYS A 82 3.40 -0.37 -7.43
CA CYS A 82 4.03 0.28 -6.27
C CYS A 82 5.52 0.58 -6.52
N ALA A 83 6.26 -0.34 -7.14
CA ALA A 83 7.66 -0.14 -7.49
C ALA A 83 7.81 0.97 -8.55
N LEU A 84 6.90 1.03 -9.52
CA LEU A 84 6.82 2.12 -10.49
C LEU A 84 6.57 3.47 -9.82
N LEU A 85 5.71 3.53 -8.81
CA LEU A 85 5.49 4.77 -8.05
C LEU A 85 6.73 5.22 -7.28
N ASP A 86 7.49 4.29 -6.70
CA ASP A 86 8.78 4.60 -6.07
C ASP A 86 9.76 5.21 -7.10
N LEU A 87 9.87 4.61 -8.28
CA LEU A 87 10.68 5.13 -9.38
C LEU A 87 10.25 6.55 -9.81
N ILE A 88 8.96 6.77 -10.05
CA ILE A 88 8.41 8.07 -10.48
C ILE A 88 8.67 9.15 -9.41
N GLU A 89 8.47 8.83 -8.13
CA GLU A 89 8.73 9.77 -7.03
C GLU A 89 10.20 10.18 -6.96
N ARG A 90 11.13 9.27 -7.29
CA ARG A 90 12.59 9.55 -7.26
C ARG A 90 13.07 10.37 -8.46
N ARG A 91 12.54 10.12 -9.66
CA ARG A 91 12.92 10.85 -10.89
C ARG A 91 12.63 12.34 -10.83
N GLY A 92 11.61 12.76 -10.07
CA GLY A 92 11.27 14.17 -9.87
C GLY A 92 10.76 14.90 -11.13
N GLY A 93 10.53 14.18 -12.24
CA GLY A 93 9.95 14.68 -13.48
C GLY A 93 8.76 13.81 -13.87
N LEU A 94 7.64 14.44 -14.24
CA LEU A 94 6.39 13.75 -14.58
C LEU A 94 6.02 14.01 -16.05
N SER A 95 6.10 12.96 -16.86
CA SER A 95 5.35 12.80 -18.11
C SER A 95 3.84 12.89 -17.86
N GLU A 96 3.07 13.09 -18.93
CA GLU A 96 1.62 13.25 -18.81
C GLU A 96 0.92 12.00 -18.24
N SER A 97 1.40 10.81 -18.60
CA SER A 97 0.91 9.53 -18.06
C SER A 97 1.18 9.43 -16.55
N GLU A 98 2.36 9.86 -16.09
CA GLU A 98 2.72 9.85 -14.66
C GLU A 98 1.86 10.84 -13.86
N LYS A 99 1.52 12.01 -14.43
CA LYS A 99 0.57 12.96 -13.81
C LYS A 99 -0.83 12.36 -13.70
N GLY A 100 -1.31 11.69 -14.75
CA GLY A 100 -2.60 11.01 -14.74
C GLY A 100 -2.70 9.97 -13.62
N LEU A 101 -1.67 9.15 -13.48
CA LEU A 101 -1.55 8.17 -12.39
C LEU A 101 -1.58 8.83 -11.00
N ILE A 102 -0.83 9.93 -10.81
CA ILE A 102 -0.80 10.66 -9.53
C ILE A 102 -2.17 11.26 -9.18
N LEU A 103 -2.85 11.88 -10.16
CA LEU A 103 -4.18 12.46 -9.94
C LEU A 103 -5.20 11.38 -9.55
N GLU A 104 -5.11 10.21 -10.18
CA GLU A 104 -5.98 9.08 -9.89
C GLU A 104 -5.71 8.51 -8.49
N LEU A 105 -4.44 8.38 -8.10
CA LEU A 105 -4.06 8.03 -6.73
C LEU A 105 -4.61 9.00 -5.68
N GLU A 106 -4.52 10.31 -5.95
CA GLU A 106 -5.11 11.31 -5.06
C GLU A 106 -6.63 11.19 -4.96
N ARG A 107 -7.30 10.83 -6.06
CA ARG A 107 -8.75 10.56 -6.06
C ARG A 107 -9.09 9.37 -5.17
N ILE A 108 -8.34 8.28 -5.30
CA ILE A 108 -8.51 7.06 -4.50
C ILE A 108 -8.29 7.36 -3.01
N LEU A 109 -7.19 8.02 -2.67
CA LEU A 109 -6.87 8.44 -1.30
C LEU A 109 -7.99 9.28 -0.66
N ARG A 110 -8.54 10.24 -1.42
CA ARG A 110 -9.65 11.07 -0.94
C ARG A 110 -10.93 10.26 -0.68
N ASN A 111 -11.19 9.24 -1.49
CA ASN A 111 -12.36 8.37 -1.29
C ASN A 111 -12.19 7.47 -0.08
N GLN A 112 -11.01 6.86 0.08
CA GLN A 112 -10.70 6.04 1.25
C GLN A 112 -10.78 6.81 2.56
N GLU A 113 -10.33 8.06 2.60
CA GLU A 113 -10.46 8.87 3.82
C GLU A 113 -11.93 9.11 4.18
N LYS A 114 -12.79 9.34 3.17
CA LYS A 114 -14.24 9.46 3.40
C LYS A 114 -14.84 8.15 3.92
N GLU A 115 -14.42 7.00 3.38
CA GLU A 115 -14.87 5.68 3.84
C GLU A 115 -14.42 5.39 5.27
N ARG A 116 -13.15 5.64 5.60
CA ARG A 116 -12.63 5.51 6.97
C ARG A 116 -13.37 6.39 7.97
N GLU A 117 -13.74 7.60 7.57
CA GLU A 117 -14.53 8.50 8.41
C GLU A 117 -15.96 7.96 8.65
N GLN A 118 -16.55 7.30 7.65
CA GLN A 118 -17.83 6.62 7.82
C GLN A 118 -17.71 5.40 8.73
N GLU A 119 -16.69 4.57 8.56
CA GLU A 119 -16.41 3.41 9.43
C GLU A 119 -16.23 3.85 10.89
N ARG A 120 -15.45 4.91 11.13
CA ARG A 120 -15.26 5.48 12.48
C ARG A 120 -16.58 5.89 13.13
N LYS A 121 -17.52 6.47 12.37
CA LYS A 121 -18.86 6.84 12.88
C LYS A 121 -19.72 5.64 13.22
N VAL A 122 -19.47 4.48 12.60
CA VAL A 122 -20.16 3.24 12.95
C VAL A 122 -19.53 2.62 14.20
N LEU A 123 -18.19 2.55 14.26
CA LEU A 123 -17.45 2.02 15.40
C LEU A 123 -17.67 2.84 16.69
N SER A 124 -17.85 4.16 16.57
CA SER A 124 -18.12 4.99 17.74
C SER A 124 -19.43 4.62 18.46
N LYS A 125 -20.39 4.00 17.75
CA LYS A 125 -21.64 3.51 18.34
C LYS A 125 -21.46 2.24 19.18
N THR A 126 -20.33 1.54 19.05
CA THR A 126 -19.99 0.35 19.83
C THR A 126 -19.09 0.65 21.03
N LEU A 127 -18.71 1.91 21.24
CA LEU A 127 -17.96 2.32 22.42
C LEU A 127 -18.83 2.17 23.67
N ALA A 128 -18.36 1.36 24.62
CA ALA A 128 -18.92 1.30 25.95
C ALA A 128 -18.44 2.51 26.75
N PHE A 129 -19.36 3.42 27.06
CA PHE A 129 -19.09 4.53 27.98
C PHE A 129 -19.24 4.02 29.41
N PHE A 130 -18.16 4.07 30.18
CA PHE A 130 -18.18 3.86 31.62
C PHE A 130 -18.19 5.23 32.30
N GLU A 131 -19.08 5.41 33.28
CA GLU A 131 -19.03 6.56 34.18
C GLU A 131 -18.04 6.24 35.31
N ASP A 132 -17.12 7.16 35.59
CA ASP A 132 -16.28 7.12 36.78
C ASP A 132 -17.10 7.67 37.94
N MET A 133 -17.62 6.79 38.80
CA MET A 133 -18.23 7.20 40.07
C MET A 133 -17.13 7.59 41.06
N ALA A 134 -16.56 8.77 40.84
CA ALA A 134 -15.82 9.49 41.85
C ALA A 134 -16.81 9.92 42.95
N TRP A 135 -16.88 9.11 44.00
CA TRP A 135 -17.68 9.25 45.21
C TRP A 135 -17.88 10.70 45.70
N ARG A 136 -19.14 11.11 45.87
CA ARG A 136 -19.59 12.06 46.90
C ARG A 136 -20.99 11.70 47.40
#